data_AF-A0A0M3RCK2-F1
#
_entry.id   AF-A0A0M3RCK2-F1
#
_cell.length_a   1.000
_cell.length_b   1.000
_cell.length_c   1.000
_cell.angle_alpha   90.00
_cell.angle_beta   90.00
_cell.angle_gamma   90.00
#
_symmetry.space_group_name_H-M   'P 1'
#
loop_
_entity.id
_entity.type
_entity.pdbx_description
1 polymer ?
#
loop_
_entity_poly.entity_id
_entity_poly.type
_entity_poly.pdbx_seq_one_letter_code
_entity_poly.pdbx_strand_id
1 'polypeptide(L)'
;MPRILIFTTENSLKWVKKAEALQLENCEFVYTIYDSLAHLHAIFLDKIQLVDGILFSGQIPYFFVKQHFSDVLIPMLHFDVTQADFYRTLSEYIYKNKDFEMKRCLVDFLYEENNYLGIKEWTSEEDLPYTFDPSIRAYADLDVYDKIRDLHVDLWQQNKVDVCMTRLSRLPEILKPYNINLLLVVPSDRSMIMKIEALLKEIQLLQLIENQVVIGHLEIAINRNNVTELEYRQMSLYKAILDFSKQNHMSFIIHKNVLYYEIITNYTDFKLITNDMTSCQLVPFLSQELQFPVHIGWGIGHSIQEARSNAEKASQMCAALETQAYILSKEEKLIGPLGDKNWIQVITQYDSGIEQLSGKINTSPLQIQKIIAVMDKLQSNILASEDLSSHLGITSRAANRILKKLEEHGAATVLMQQQKKLRGRPKKVYQIQFDKIE
;
A
#
# COMPACT_ATOMS: atom_id res chain seq x y z
N MET A 1 20.54 -4.03 12.22
CA MET A 1 20.70 -2.57 12.06
C MET A 1 20.37 -2.25 10.61
N PRO A 2 19.39 -1.37 10.32
CA PRO A 2 19.05 -1.00 8.95
C PRO A 2 20.26 -0.50 8.16
N ARG A 3 20.44 -1.03 6.96
CA ARG A 3 21.50 -0.66 6.02
C ARG A 3 20.92 0.24 4.94
N ILE A 4 21.32 1.51 4.95
CA ILE A 4 20.83 2.55 4.05
C ILE A 4 21.86 2.79 2.95
N LEU A 5 21.47 2.54 1.70
CA LEU A 5 22.28 2.85 0.53
C LEU A 5 22.02 4.27 0.05
N ILE A 6 23.08 5.08 -0.04
CA ILE A 6 23.00 6.44 -0.56
C ILE A 6 23.63 6.52 -1.95
N PHE A 7 22.81 6.78 -2.96
CA PHE A 7 23.28 7.13 -4.31
C PHE A 7 23.62 8.61 -4.38
N THR A 8 24.85 8.92 -4.76
CA THR A 8 25.37 10.29 -4.80
C THR A 8 26.27 10.51 -6.00
N THR A 9 26.41 11.76 -6.43
CA THR A 9 27.50 12.16 -7.33
C THR A 9 28.75 12.50 -6.52
N GLU A 10 29.92 12.56 -7.17
CA GLU A 10 31.17 13.00 -6.56
C GLU A 10 31.02 14.39 -5.91
N ASN A 11 30.37 15.33 -6.61
CA ASN A 11 30.15 16.70 -6.14
C ASN A 11 29.27 16.77 -4.89
N SER A 12 28.24 15.91 -4.81
CA SER A 12 27.35 15.86 -3.66
C SER A 12 27.96 15.13 -2.46
N LEU A 13 28.93 14.23 -2.68
CA LEU A 13 29.48 13.35 -1.65
C LEU A 13 29.99 14.13 -0.43
N LYS A 14 30.61 15.29 -0.64
CA LYS A 14 31.17 16.13 0.43
C LYS A 14 30.13 16.53 1.48
N TRP A 15 28.93 16.92 1.06
CA TRP A 15 27.89 17.32 2.02
C TRP A 15 27.05 16.13 2.47
N VAL A 16 26.85 15.12 1.62
CA VAL A 16 26.08 13.92 1.93
C VAL A 16 26.75 13.08 3.02
N LYS A 17 28.09 13.00 3.04
CA LYS A 17 28.85 12.31 4.11
C LYS A 17 28.65 12.89 5.50
N LYS A 18 28.12 14.11 5.62
CA LYS A 18 27.73 14.65 6.94
C LYS A 18 26.73 13.75 7.65
N ALA A 19 25.94 12.95 6.92
CA ALA A 19 25.02 11.96 7.48
C ALA A 19 25.66 11.06 8.54
N GLU A 20 26.93 10.67 8.38
CA GLU A 20 27.67 9.86 9.35
C GLU A 20 27.90 10.58 10.68
N ALA A 21 28.05 11.91 10.63
CA ALA A 21 28.28 12.74 11.80
C ALA A 21 27.00 13.15 12.54
N LEU A 22 25.81 12.86 11.98
CA LEU A 22 24.52 13.27 12.56
C LEU A 22 24.09 12.44 13.78
N GLN A 23 24.92 11.49 14.25
CA GLN A 23 24.68 10.66 15.45
C GLN A 23 23.30 9.98 15.47
N LEU A 24 22.82 9.55 14.31
CA LEU A 24 21.58 8.78 14.21
C LEU A 24 21.83 7.38 14.75
N GLU A 25 21.17 7.02 15.86
CA GLU A 25 21.32 5.70 16.46
C GLU A 25 20.87 4.61 15.49
N ASN A 26 21.62 3.49 15.47
CA ASN A 26 21.21 2.23 14.87
C ASN A 26 20.93 2.26 13.35
N CYS A 27 21.79 2.87 12.53
CA CYS A 27 21.78 2.66 11.08
C CYS A 27 23.20 2.61 10.49
N GLU A 28 23.36 1.89 9.37
CA GLU A 28 24.60 1.83 8.59
C GLU A 28 24.41 2.58 7.27
N PHE A 29 25.32 3.49 6.93
CA PHE A 29 25.32 4.14 5.61
C PHE A 29 26.32 3.48 4.68
N VAL A 30 25.86 3.14 3.48
CA VAL A 30 26.69 2.66 2.37
C VAL A 30 26.55 3.66 1.23
N TYR A 31 27.65 4.06 0.61
CA TYR A 31 27.64 5.05 -0.47
C TYR A 31 27.94 4.42 -1.81
N THR A 32 27.18 4.78 -2.83
CA THR A 32 27.47 4.43 -4.23
C THR A 32 27.51 5.70 -5.06
N ILE A 33 28.62 5.88 -5.77
CA ILE A 33 28.85 7.03 -6.63
C ILE A 33 28.39 6.69 -8.05
N TYR A 34 27.67 7.62 -8.69
CA TYR A 34 27.30 7.52 -10.10
C TYR A 34 27.64 8.83 -10.83
N ASP A 35 27.99 8.71 -12.11
CA ASP A 35 28.47 9.86 -12.92
C ASP A 35 27.41 10.39 -13.89
N SER A 36 26.39 9.56 -14.18
CA SER A 36 25.27 9.88 -15.06
C SER A 36 24.05 9.04 -14.71
N LEU A 37 22.86 9.43 -15.20
CA LEU A 37 21.66 8.62 -15.05
C LEU A 37 21.77 7.26 -15.77
N ALA A 38 22.51 7.20 -16.88
CA ALA A 38 22.82 5.94 -17.56
C ALA A 38 23.70 5.02 -16.70
N HIS A 39 24.72 5.58 -16.03
CA HIS A 39 25.54 4.82 -15.07
C HIS A 39 24.68 4.33 -13.89
N LEU A 40 23.84 5.22 -13.31
CA LEU A 40 22.90 4.85 -12.25
C LEU A 40 21.99 3.69 -12.68
N HIS A 41 21.38 3.76 -13.86
CA HIS A 41 20.54 2.70 -14.41
C HIS A 41 21.27 1.35 -14.50
N ALA A 42 22.53 1.35 -14.93
CA ALA A 42 23.32 0.13 -15.10
C ALA A 42 23.68 -0.55 -13.76
N ILE A 43 23.91 0.23 -12.70
CA ILE A 43 24.38 -0.30 -11.41
C ILE A 43 23.26 -0.49 -10.38
N PHE A 44 22.08 0.11 -10.59
CA PHE A 44 21.05 0.22 -9.56
C PHE A 44 20.65 -1.13 -8.95
N LEU A 45 20.23 -2.10 -9.77
CA LEU A 45 19.75 -3.40 -9.28
C LEU A 45 20.84 -4.23 -8.58
N ASP A 46 22.10 -4.11 -9.02
CA ASP A 46 23.24 -4.79 -8.39
C ASP A 46 23.53 -4.22 -6.99
N LYS A 47 23.39 -2.90 -6.83
CA LYS A 47 23.78 -2.21 -5.60
C LYS A 47 22.73 -2.25 -4.50
N ILE A 48 21.45 -2.39 -4.85
CA ILE A 48 20.35 -2.47 -3.87
C ILE A 48 20.21 -3.87 -3.24
N GLN A 49 21.12 -4.80 -3.53
CA GLN A 49 21.11 -6.11 -2.89
C GLN A 49 21.49 -5.98 -1.41
N LEU A 50 20.69 -6.57 -0.51
CA LEU A 50 20.96 -6.61 0.93
C LEU A 50 21.02 -5.21 1.59
N VAL A 51 20.07 -4.35 1.24
CA VAL A 51 19.86 -3.04 1.88
C VAL A 51 18.40 -2.89 2.32
N ASP A 52 18.18 -2.17 3.41
CA ASP A 52 16.85 -1.98 3.99
C ASP A 52 16.17 -0.71 3.46
N GLY A 53 16.94 0.28 3.00
CA GLY A 53 16.40 1.51 2.43
C GLY A 53 17.40 2.23 1.52
N ILE A 54 16.89 3.13 0.69
CA ILE A 54 17.66 3.87 -0.31
C ILE A 54 17.45 5.37 -0.14
N LEU A 55 18.55 6.13 -0.13
CA LEU A 55 18.55 7.58 -0.23
C LEU A 55 19.24 8.05 -1.51
N PHE A 56 18.71 9.11 -2.09
CA PHE A 56 19.38 9.82 -3.17
C PHE A 56 19.84 11.20 -2.70
N SER A 57 21.04 11.59 -3.12
CA SER A 57 21.59 12.93 -2.84
C SER A 57 20.76 14.09 -3.42
N GLY A 58 19.84 13.81 -4.35
CA GLY A 58 18.91 14.79 -4.90
C GLY A 58 17.74 14.11 -5.60
N GLN A 59 16.77 14.92 -6.02
CA GLN A 59 15.51 14.42 -6.54
C GLN A 59 15.59 13.78 -7.94
N ILE A 60 16.49 14.27 -8.80
CA ILE A 60 16.60 13.83 -10.22
C ILE A 60 16.87 12.32 -10.30
N PRO A 61 17.92 11.77 -9.64
CA PRO A 61 18.15 10.33 -9.66
C PRO A 61 17.01 9.54 -9.00
N TYR A 62 16.33 10.08 -7.99
CA TYR A 62 15.21 9.43 -7.33
C TYR A 62 14.01 9.24 -8.27
N PHE A 63 13.59 10.31 -8.96
CA PHE A 63 12.49 10.23 -9.93
C PHE A 63 12.85 9.37 -11.14
N PHE A 64 14.09 9.46 -11.60
CA PHE A 64 14.61 8.60 -12.67
C PHE A 64 14.46 7.11 -12.30
N VAL A 65 14.89 6.72 -11.09
CA VAL A 65 14.77 5.33 -10.62
C VAL A 65 13.31 4.91 -10.45
N LYS A 66 12.47 5.74 -9.83
CA LYS A 66 11.03 5.46 -9.65
C LYS A 66 10.32 5.19 -10.97
N GLN A 67 10.72 5.84 -12.06
CA GLN A 67 10.13 5.67 -13.39
C GLN A 67 10.61 4.38 -14.09
N HIS A 68 11.87 3.98 -13.89
CA HIS A 68 12.48 2.85 -14.61
C HIS A 68 12.39 1.53 -13.83
N PHE A 69 12.22 1.57 -12.50
CA PHE A 69 12.21 0.41 -11.63
C PHE A 69 10.96 0.42 -10.71
N SER A 70 9.79 0.12 -11.26
CA SER A 70 8.51 0.17 -10.54
C SER A 70 8.34 -0.93 -9.49
N ASP A 71 9.03 -2.06 -9.65
CA ASP A 71 8.80 -3.26 -8.86
C ASP A 71 9.67 -3.33 -7.60
N VAL A 72 10.46 -2.29 -7.34
CA VAL A 72 11.32 -2.21 -6.16
C VAL A 72 10.48 -1.81 -4.94
N LEU A 73 10.37 -2.75 -4.00
CA LEU A 73 9.62 -2.59 -2.75
C LEU A 73 10.43 -1.95 -1.62
N ILE A 74 11.75 -1.79 -1.81
CA ILE A 74 12.64 -1.16 -0.82
C ILE A 74 12.22 0.32 -0.67
N PRO A 75 12.04 0.84 0.55
CA PRO A 75 11.77 2.26 0.79
C PRO A 75 12.83 3.16 0.16
N MET A 76 12.40 4.18 -0.57
CA MET A 76 13.29 5.10 -1.26
C MET A 76 12.87 6.53 -0.97
N LEU A 77 13.81 7.36 -0.54
CA LEU A 77 13.64 8.81 -0.40
C LEU A 77 14.81 9.56 -1.03
N HIS A 78 14.72 10.88 -1.08
CA HIS A 78 15.83 11.73 -1.48
C HIS A 78 15.99 12.88 -0.51
N PHE A 79 17.21 13.40 -0.43
CA PHE A 79 17.43 14.71 0.15
C PHE A 79 16.88 15.79 -0.78
N ASP A 80 16.36 16.85 -0.17
CA ASP A 80 15.92 18.04 -0.87
C ASP A 80 16.16 19.27 0.00
N VAL A 81 16.21 20.43 -0.66
CA VAL A 81 16.32 21.72 0.02
C VAL A 81 14.94 22.10 0.53
N THR A 82 14.80 22.23 1.84
CA THR A 82 13.55 22.70 2.43
C THR A 82 13.43 24.21 2.35
N GLN A 83 12.22 24.72 2.55
CA GLN A 83 11.97 26.15 2.72
C GLN A 83 12.89 26.78 3.80
N ALA A 84 13.09 26.09 4.93
CA ALA A 84 13.99 26.56 5.99
C ALA A 84 15.46 26.63 5.55
N ASP A 85 15.93 25.66 4.76
CA ASP A 85 17.30 25.66 4.22
C ASP A 85 17.53 26.83 3.25
N PHE A 86 16.55 27.08 2.39
CA PHE A 86 16.53 28.22 1.48
C PHE A 86 16.56 29.55 2.26
N TYR A 87 15.63 29.77 3.18
CA TYR A 87 15.60 31.02 3.95
C TYR A 87 16.82 31.22 4.82
N ARG A 88 17.40 30.15 5.39
CA ARG A 88 18.67 30.26 6.11
C ARG A 88 19.77 30.77 5.18
N THR A 89 19.93 30.16 4.01
CA THR A 89 20.99 30.50 3.04
C THR A 89 20.81 31.93 2.50
N LEU A 90 19.57 32.28 2.16
CA LEU A 90 19.18 33.63 1.77
C LEU A 90 19.46 34.65 2.89
N SER A 91 19.07 34.36 4.13
CA SER A 91 19.28 35.26 5.27
C SER A 91 20.76 35.48 5.58
N GLU A 92 21.59 34.42 5.49
CA GLU A 92 23.04 34.53 5.63
C GLU A 92 23.65 35.41 4.53
N TYR A 93 23.14 35.32 3.30
CA TYR A 93 23.58 36.14 2.20
C TYR A 93 23.18 37.61 2.37
N ILE A 94 21.92 37.89 2.72
CA ILE A 94 21.40 39.23 3.03
C ILE A 94 22.17 39.86 4.19
N TYR A 95 22.50 39.07 5.21
CA TYR A 95 23.26 39.58 6.36
C TYR A 95 24.63 40.13 5.92
N LYS A 96 25.30 39.46 4.99
CA LYS A 96 26.62 39.84 4.45
C LYS A 96 26.55 40.91 3.35
N ASN A 97 25.43 41.03 2.64
CA ASN A 97 25.26 41.92 1.49
C ASN A 97 24.05 42.83 1.74
N LYS A 98 24.29 44.04 2.27
CA LYS A 98 23.22 44.96 2.69
C LYS A 98 22.41 45.56 1.54
N ASP A 99 22.99 45.62 0.35
CA ASP A 99 22.35 46.15 -0.87
C ASP A 99 21.63 45.05 -1.68
N PHE A 100 21.31 43.91 -1.06
CA PHE A 100 20.64 42.80 -1.73
C PHE A 100 19.22 43.19 -2.19
N GLU A 101 18.92 42.91 -3.46
CA GLU A 101 17.58 43.02 -4.05
C GLU A 101 17.15 41.65 -4.60
N MET A 102 15.92 41.21 -4.26
CA MET A 102 15.44 39.89 -4.65
C MET A 102 15.27 39.75 -6.17
N LYS A 103 14.75 40.78 -6.86
CA LYS A 103 14.69 40.83 -8.34
C LYS A 103 16.03 40.72 -9.06
N ARG A 104 17.14 40.92 -8.35
CA ARG A 104 18.52 40.78 -8.87
C ARG A 104 19.12 39.42 -8.51
N CYS A 105 18.29 38.44 -8.16
CA CYS A 105 18.68 37.07 -7.87
C CYS A 105 18.14 36.12 -8.96
N LEU A 106 18.91 35.09 -9.29
CA LEU A 106 18.41 33.88 -9.95
C LEU A 106 18.30 32.78 -8.90
N VAL A 107 17.14 32.15 -8.76
CA VAL A 107 16.96 30.94 -7.94
C VAL A 107 16.42 29.82 -8.83
N ASP A 108 17.31 28.90 -9.20
CA ASP A 108 17.04 27.88 -10.22
C ASP A 108 16.22 26.68 -9.72
N PHE A 109 15.58 26.78 -8.57
CA PHE A 109 14.82 25.69 -7.96
C PHE A 109 13.50 26.16 -7.33
N LEU A 110 12.96 27.30 -7.79
CA LEU A 110 11.61 27.75 -7.46
C LEU A 110 10.65 27.40 -8.59
N TYR A 111 9.57 26.71 -8.26
CA TYR A 111 8.55 26.25 -9.21
C TYR A 111 7.20 26.09 -8.49
N GLU A 112 6.13 25.86 -9.25
CA GLU A 112 4.76 25.78 -8.72
C GLU A 112 4.60 24.64 -7.70
N GLU A 113 5.18 23.47 -7.97
CA GLU A 113 5.00 22.28 -7.13
C GLU A 113 5.66 22.41 -5.75
N ASN A 114 6.67 23.29 -5.58
CA ASN A 114 7.25 23.59 -4.27
C ASN A 114 6.74 24.92 -3.68
N ASN A 115 5.64 25.47 -4.22
CA ASN A 115 5.07 26.75 -3.84
C ASN A 115 6.11 27.89 -3.86
N TYR A 116 7.09 27.84 -4.77
CA TYR A 116 8.21 28.78 -4.83
C TYR A 116 8.89 28.99 -3.46
N LEU A 117 8.91 27.94 -2.62
CA LEU A 117 9.40 27.98 -1.23
C LEU A 117 8.80 29.14 -0.41
N GLY A 118 7.54 29.49 -0.68
CA GLY A 118 6.79 30.53 0.01
C GLY A 118 7.27 31.96 -0.25
N ILE A 119 8.16 32.18 -1.22
CA ILE A 119 8.69 33.53 -1.50
C ILE A 119 7.58 34.52 -1.88
N LYS A 120 6.55 34.02 -2.58
CA LYS A 120 5.39 34.78 -3.04
C LYS A 120 4.49 35.30 -1.91
N GLU A 121 4.67 34.82 -0.67
CA GLU A 121 3.85 35.22 0.46
C GLU A 121 4.23 36.59 1.03
N TRP A 122 5.44 37.08 0.75
CA TRP A 122 5.98 38.31 1.33
C TRP A 122 6.68 39.24 0.33
N THR A 123 6.83 38.81 -0.93
CA THR A 123 7.38 39.63 -2.03
C THR A 123 6.28 40.10 -2.99
N SER A 124 6.51 41.20 -3.70
CA SER A 124 5.65 41.64 -4.79
C SER A 124 6.05 40.98 -6.12
N GLU A 125 5.17 40.95 -7.11
CA GLU A 125 5.48 40.36 -8.43
C GLU A 125 6.69 41.04 -9.11
N GLU A 126 6.85 42.34 -8.90
CA GLU A 126 7.97 43.14 -9.44
C GLU A 126 9.32 42.82 -8.78
N ASP A 127 9.30 42.20 -7.60
CA ASP A 127 10.50 41.93 -6.78
C ASP A 127 10.87 40.44 -6.71
N LEU A 128 10.16 39.59 -7.49
CA LEU A 128 10.46 38.17 -7.60
C LEU A 128 11.82 37.92 -8.27
N PRO A 129 12.56 36.88 -7.83
CA PRO A 129 13.80 36.50 -8.50
C PRO A 129 13.51 35.88 -9.87
N TYR A 130 14.53 35.86 -10.72
CA TYR A 130 14.51 35.02 -11.91
C TYR A 130 14.46 33.55 -11.49
N THR A 131 13.71 32.74 -12.24
CA THR A 131 13.60 31.29 -12.04
C THR A 131 13.94 30.57 -13.35
N PHE A 132 14.18 29.26 -13.26
CA PHE A 132 14.46 28.45 -14.45
C PHE A 132 13.20 28.10 -15.24
N ASP A 133 12.26 27.41 -14.59
CA ASP A 133 11.02 26.95 -15.20
C ASP A 133 9.93 26.88 -14.12
N PRO A 134 8.66 27.22 -14.44
CA PRO A 134 7.57 27.13 -13.48
C PRO A 134 7.23 25.71 -13.03
N SER A 135 7.67 24.66 -13.74
CA SER A 135 7.40 23.27 -13.36
C SER A 135 8.66 22.46 -13.13
N ILE A 136 8.58 21.54 -12.17
CA ILE A 136 9.64 20.59 -11.88
C ILE A 136 9.94 19.62 -13.03
N ARG A 137 9.05 19.50 -14.02
CA ARG A 137 9.22 18.62 -15.17
C ARG A 137 10.40 19.01 -16.05
N ALA A 138 10.71 20.31 -16.16
CA ALA A 138 11.85 20.78 -16.93
C ALA A 138 13.21 20.28 -16.40
N TYR A 139 13.26 19.82 -15.14
CA TYR A 139 14.47 19.27 -14.54
C TYR A 139 14.71 17.79 -14.86
N ALA A 140 13.74 17.13 -15.50
CA ALA A 140 13.85 15.74 -15.96
C ALA A 140 14.50 15.62 -17.35
N ASP A 141 14.70 16.74 -18.05
CA ASP A 141 15.32 16.76 -19.37
C ASP A 141 16.80 16.34 -19.30
N LEU A 142 17.26 15.57 -20.29
CA LEU A 142 18.65 15.10 -20.36
C LEU A 142 19.68 16.24 -20.47
N ASP A 143 19.28 17.37 -21.05
CA ASP A 143 20.09 18.57 -21.26
C ASP A 143 19.84 19.66 -20.19
N VAL A 144 19.17 19.33 -19.08
CA VAL A 144 18.85 20.29 -18.00
C VAL A 144 20.07 21.07 -17.52
N TYR A 145 21.23 20.42 -17.39
CA TYR A 145 22.45 21.07 -16.93
C TYR A 145 22.95 22.12 -17.91
N ASP A 146 22.81 21.90 -19.21
CA ASP A 146 23.19 22.86 -20.24
C ASP A 146 22.22 24.04 -20.25
N LYS A 147 20.91 23.77 -20.20
CA LYS A 147 19.87 24.82 -20.14
C LYS A 147 20.02 25.73 -18.91
N ILE A 148 20.23 25.14 -17.73
CA ILE A 148 20.41 25.90 -16.49
C ILE A 148 21.74 26.68 -16.53
N ARG A 149 22.82 26.09 -17.04
CA ARG A 149 24.09 26.80 -17.25
C ARG A 149 23.88 28.04 -18.11
N ASP A 150 23.24 27.88 -19.27
CA ASP A 150 23.07 28.97 -20.23
C ASP A 150 22.23 30.10 -19.63
N LEU A 151 21.16 29.78 -18.90
CA LEU A 151 20.37 30.78 -18.16
C LEU A 151 21.22 31.56 -17.15
N HIS A 152 22.05 30.88 -16.34
CA HIS A 152 22.93 31.52 -15.37
C HIS A 152 23.91 32.47 -16.05
N VAL A 153 24.56 32.00 -17.12
CA VAL A 153 25.56 32.77 -17.87
C VAL A 153 24.92 33.98 -18.54
N ASP A 154 23.76 33.81 -19.17
CA ASP A 154 23.05 34.89 -19.87
C ASP A 154 22.61 36.01 -18.93
N LEU A 155 21.97 35.66 -17.80
CA LEU A 155 21.52 36.67 -16.83
C LEU A 155 22.70 37.39 -16.17
N TRP A 156 23.79 36.69 -15.89
CA TRP A 156 25.01 37.27 -15.33
C TRP A 156 25.69 38.22 -16.31
N GLN A 157 25.91 37.80 -17.56
CA GLN A 157 26.56 38.62 -18.60
C GLN A 157 25.73 39.85 -18.97
N GLN A 158 24.40 39.75 -18.90
CA GLN A 158 23.48 40.88 -19.10
C GLN A 158 23.39 41.80 -17.87
N ASN A 159 24.12 41.53 -16.80
CA ASN A 159 24.12 42.29 -15.54
C ASN A 159 22.72 42.38 -14.88
N LYS A 160 21.85 41.39 -15.14
CA LYS A 160 20.49 41.31 -14.60
C LYS A 160 20.45 40.79 -13.17
N VAL A 161 21.46 40.02 -12.77
CA VAL A 161 21.56 39.39 -11.45
C VAL A 161 22.92 39.64 -10.81
N ASP A 162 22.94 39.77 -9.49
CA ASP A 162 24.16 39.91 -8.66
C ASP A 162 24.52 38.62 -7.94
N VAL A 163 23.59 37.67 -7.87
CA VAL A 163 23.76 36.38 -7.23
C VAL A 163 22.87 35.33 -7.90
N CYS A 164 23.41 34.13 -8.05
CA CYS A 164 22.67 32.96 -8.50
C CYS A 164 22.64 31.91 -7.39
N MET A 165 21.51 31.24 -7.22
CA MET A 165 21.34 30.15 -6.26
C MET A 165 20.96 28.88 -7.00
N THR A 166 21.67 27.80 -6.68
CA THR A 166 21.41 26.48 -7.22
C THR A 166 21.45 25.42 -6.15
N ARG A 167 20.76 24.30 -6.37
CA ARG A 167 20.92 23.06 -5.60
C ARG A 167 21.68 21.97 -6.37
N LEU A 168 22.05 22.24 -7.63
CA LEU A 168 22.74 21.29 -8.48
C LEU A 168 24.23 21.28 -8.15
N SER A 169 24.68 20.23 -7.46
CA SER A 169 26.06 20.15 -6.93
C SER A 169 27.14 20.14 -8.02
N ARG A 170 26.81 19.79 -9.27
CA ARG A 170 27.74 19.86 -10.42
C ARG A 170 27.85 21.27 -11.02
N LEU A 171 26.84 22.11 -10.86
CA LEU A 171 26.77 23.42 -11.50
C LEU A 171 27.92 24.39 -11.09
N PRO A 172 28.39 24.43 -9.82
CA PRO A 172 29.55 25.24 -9.45
C PRO A 172 30.83 24.97 -10.25
N GLU A 173 31.09 23.72 -10.62
CA GLU A 173 32.26 23.38 -11.45
C GLU A 173 32.08 23.82 -12.90
N ILE A 174 30.87 23.67 -13.43
CA ILE A 174 30.51 24.09 -14.79
C ILE A 174 30.59 25.62 -14.92
N LEU A 175 30.14 26.36 -13.90
CA LEU A 175 30.08 27.83 -13.92
C LEU A 175 31.38 28.52 -13.49
N LYS A 176 32.38 27.78 -13.00
CA LYS A 176 33.67 28.31 -12.54
C LYS A 176 34.37 29.24 -13.57
N PRO A 177 34.38 28.95 -14.89
CA PRO A 177 35.03 29.82 -15.88
C PRO A 177 34.36 31.20 -16.05
N TYR A 178 33.08 31.33 -15.68
CA TYR A 178 32.28 32.54 -15.89
C TYR A 178 32.34 33.52 -14.71
N ASN A 179 33.00 33.11 -13.61
CA ASN A 179 33.16 33.92 -12.40
C ASN A 179 31.82 34.47 -11.84
N ILE A 180 30.78 33.64 -11.91
CA ILE A 180 29.45 33.94 -11.39
C ILE A 180 29.46 33.85 -9.86
N ASN A 181 28.83 34.81 -9.20
CA ASN A 181 28.56 34.72 -7.76
C ASN A 181 27.46 33.69 -7.49
N LEU A 182 27.87 32.44 -7.29
CA LEU A 182 26.99 31.29 -7.15
C LEU A 182 26.93 30.81 -5.70
N LEU A 183 25.71 30.65 -5.18
CA LEU A 183 25.43 30.02 -3.90
C LEU A 183 24.89 28.62 -4.15
N LEU A 184 25.63 27.62 -3.69
CA LEU A 184 25.14 26.24 -3.64
C LEU A 184 24.31 26.06 -2.36
N VAL A 185 23.01 25.87 -2.54
CA VAL A 185 22.05 25.61 -1.46
C VAL A 185 21.98 24.11 -1.24
N VAL A 186 22.39 23.67 -0.06
CA VAL A 186 22.37 22.26 0.36
C VAL A 186 21.47 22.07 1.57
N PRO A 187 20.89 20.87 1.75
CA PRO A 187 20.13 20.55 2.96
C PRO A 187 20.94 20.80 4.23
N SER A 188 20.30 21.36 5.26
CA SER A 188 20.88 21.42 6.60
C SER A 188 20.96 20.05 7.25
N ASP A 189 21.80 19.94 8.27
CA ASP A 189 21.89 18.77 9.14
C ASP A 189 20.51 18.37 9.68
N ARG A 190 19.67 19.35 10.07
CA ARG A 190 18.28 19.12 10.51
C ARG A 190 17.41 18.52 9.40
N SER A 191 17.48 19.07 8.19
CA SER A 191 16.72 18.55 7.04
C SER A 191 17.16 17.13 6.67
N MET A 192 18.47 16.86 6.74
CA MET A 192 19.00 15.52 6.54
C MET A 192 18.50 14.55 7.61
N ILE A 193 18.56 14.92 8.89
CA ILE A 193 18.02 14.13 10.01
C ILE A 193 16.56 13.78 9.76
N MET A 194 15.71 14.78 9.46
CA MET A 194 14.28 14.55 9.23
C MET A 194 14.02 13.57 8.09
N LYS A 195 14.80 13.63 7.01
CA LYS A 195 14.66 12.71 5.88
C LYS A 195 15.15 11.30 6.20
N ILE A 196 16.24 11.16 6.94
CA ILE A 196 16.74 9.86 7.35
C ILE A 196 15.79 9.21 8.36
N GLU A 197 15.29 9.96 9.34
CA GLU A 197 14.27 9.47 10.28
C GLU A 197 12.97 9.05 9.58
N ALA A 198 12.54 9.79 8.55
CA ALA A 198 11.40 9.40 7.74
C ALA A 198 11.64 8.07 7.03
N LEU A 199 12.82 7.88 6.43
CA LEU A 199 13.19 6.61 5.79
C LEU A 199 13.21 5.46 6.80
N LEU A 200 13.84 5.67 7.96
CA LEU A 200 13.90 4.65 9.02
C LEU A 200 12.51 4.23 9.50
N LYS A 201 11.57 5.17 9.58
CA LYS A 201 10.15 4.87 9.89
C LYS A 201 9.49 4.03 8.79
N GLU A 202 9.73 4.32 7.52
CA GLU A 202 9.22 3.50 6.40
C GLU A 202 9.79 2.07 6.44
N ILE A 203 11.09 1.93 6.71
CA ILE A 203 11.74 0.62 6.90
C ILE A 203 11.10 -0.14 8.06
N GLN A 204 10.96 0.50 9.22
CA GLN A 204 10.35 -0.11 10.39
C GLN A 204 8.91 -0.53 10.13
N LEU A 205 8.14 0.28 9.40
CA LEU A 205 6.77 -0.04 9.03
C LEU A 205 6.70 -1.29 8.14
N LEU A 206 7.56 -1.41 7.13
CA LEU A 206 7.63 -2.61 6.29
C LEU A 206 8.00 -3.85 7.10
N GLN A 207 9.03 -3.75 7.96
CA GLN A 207 9.42 -4.86 8.84
C GLN A 207 8.27 -5.28 9.77
N LEU A 208 7.50 -4.32 10.31
CA LEU A 208 6.33 -4.63 11.13
C LEU A 208 5.21 -5.29 10.33
N ILE A 209 5.02 -4.92 9.06
CA ILE A 209 4.04 -5.58 8.18
C ILE A 209 4.49 -7.00 7.86
N GLU A 210 5.76 -7.20 7.50
CA GLU A 210 6.31 -8.52 7.17
C GLU A 210 6.31 -9.47 8.38
N ASN A 211 6.60 -8.94 9.57
CA ASN A 211 6.60 -9.70 10.83
C ASN A 211 5.20 -9.92 11.43
N GLN A 212 4.12 -9.47 10.78
CA GLN A 212 2.77 -9.82 11.25
C GLN A 212 2.54 -11.32 11.18
N VAL A 213 2.11 -11.88 12.29
CA VAL A 213 1.72 -13.29 12.36
C VAL A 213 0.37 -13.45 11.69
N VAL A 214 0.32 -14.36 10.73
CA VAL A 214 -0.91 -14.81 10.10
C VAL A 214 -1.19 -16.24 10.53
N ILE A 215 -2.44 -16.51 10.91
CA ILE A 215 -2.89 -17.85 11.26
C ILE A 215 -3.90 -18.33 10.23
N GLY A 216 -3.68 -19.51 9.68
CA GLY A 216 -4.66 -20.27 8.91
C GLY A 216 -5.34 -21.30 9.80
N HIS A 217 -6.64 -21.22 9.99
CA HIS A 217 -7.48 -22.20 10.67
C HIS A 217 -8.11 -23.12 9.62
N LEU A 218 -7.75 -24.41 9.64
CA LEU A 218 -8.20 -25.40 8.67
C LEU A 218 -9.04 -26.47 9.38
N GLU A 219 -10.35 -26.38 9.18
CA GLU A 219 -11.32 -27.29 9.79
C GLU A 219 -11.92 -28.25 8.75
N ILE A 220 -12.08 -29.51 9.13
CA ILE A 220 -12.79 -30.50 8.31
C ILE A 220 -14.28 -30.29 8.50
N ALA A 221 -15.06 -30.12 7.42
CA ALA A 221 -16.51 -29.99 7.55
C ALA A 221 -17.12 -31.29 8.11
N ILE A 222 -17.67 -31.23 9.34
CA ILE A 222 -18.25 -32.39 10.02
C ILE A 222 -19.70 -32.59 9.56
N ASN A 223 -20.00 -33.76 8.98
CA ASN A 223 -21.37 -34.23 8.81
C ASN A 223 -21.61 -35.41 9.78
N ARG A 224 -22.75 -35.41 10.48
CA ARG A 224 -23.08 -36.34 11.58
C ARG A 224 -23.00 -37.84 11.22
N ASN A 225 -22.87 -38.17 9.94
CA ASN A 225 -22.81 -39.55 9.45
C ASN A 225 -21.39 -40.13 9.29
N ASN A 226 -20.31 -39.36 9.50
CA ASN A 226 -18.92 -39.75 9.13
C ASN A 226 -17.89 -39.73 10.28
N VAL A 227 -18.31 -39.99 11.53
CA VAL A 227 -17.41 -39.92 12.70
C VAL A 227 -16.29 -40.98 12.64
N THR A 228 -16.56 -42.13 12.03
CA THR A 228 -15.62 -43.28 11.92
C THR A 228 -14.39 -43.03 11.04
N GLU A 229 -14.41 -42.03 10.15
CA GLU A 229 -13.29 -41.71 9.25
C GLU A 229 -12.48 -40.48 9.69
N LEU A 230 -12.81 -39.86 10.83
CA LEU A 230 -12.25 -38.57 11.22
C LEU A 230 -10.73 -38.60 11.34
N GLU A 231 -10.16 -39.65 11.94
CA GLU A 231 -8.71 -39.81 12.08
C GLU A 231 -8.00 -39.89 10.72
N TYR A 232 -8.57 -40.66 9.79
CA TYR A 232 -8.04 -40.78 8.43
C TYR A 232 -8.05 -39.43 7.69
N ARG A 233 -9.15 -38.68 7.82
CA ARG A 233 -9.28 -37.34 7.23
C ARG A 233 -8.29 -36.36 7.84
N GLN A 234 -8.08 -36.42 9.15
CA GLN A 234 -7.09 -35.59 9.84
C GLN A 234 -5.66 -35.89 9.38
N MET A 235 -5.30 -37.16 9.20
CA MET A 235 -3.99 -37.54 8.67
C MET A 235 -3.82 -37.08 7.22
N SER A 236 -4.87 -37.23 6.40
CA SER A 236 -4.87 -36.81 5.00
C SER A 236 -4.71 -35.29 4.87
N LEU A 237 -5.44 -34.52 5.68
CA LEU A 237 -5.32 -33.06 5.72
C LEU A 237 -3.92 -32.63 6.17
N TYR A 238 -3.37 -33.23 7.23
CA TYR A 238 -2.00 -32.91 7.69
C TYR A 238 -0.94 -33.17 6.61
N LYS A 239 -1.02 -34.32 5.94
CA LYS A 239 -0.14 -34.64 4.81
C LYS A 239 -0.28 -33.62 3.69
N ALA A 240 -1.52 -33.27 3.31
CA ALA A 240 -1.77 -32.29 2.25
C ALA A 240 -1.18 -30.90 2.60
N ILE A 241 -1.31 -30.45 3.85
CA ILE A 241 -0.69 -29.17 4.29
C ILE A 241 0.84 -29.23 4.15
N LEU A 242 1.47 -30.33 4.57
CA LEU A 242 2.92 -30.52 4.44
C LEU A 242 3.36 -30.56 2.97
N ASP A 243 2.62 -31.26 2.12
CA ASP A 243 2.90 -31.35 0.68
C ASP A 243 2.79 -29.97 0.01
N PHE A 244 1.75 -29.19 0.35
CA PHE A 244 1.60 -27.82 -0.13
C PHE A 244 2.77 -26.92 0.30
N SER A 245 3.15 -26.98 1.58
CA SER A 245 4.29 -26.22 2.13
C SER A 245 5.57 -26.54 1.37
N LYS A 246 5.83 -27.83 1.12
CA LYS A 246 7.03 -28.30 0.43
C LYS A 246 7.06 -27.91 -1.05
N GLN A 247 5.93 -28.05 -1.77
CA GLN A 247 5.83 -27.71 -3.20
C GLN A 247 6.05 -26.21 -3.45
N ASN A 248 5.63 -25.37 -2.50
CA ASN A 248 5.73 -23.92 -2.62
C ASN A 248 6.94 -23.31 -1.88
N HIS A 249 7.84 -24.13 -1.33
CA HIS A 249 9.02 -23.70 -0.57
C HIS A 249 8.67 -22.79 0.64
N MET A 250 7.51 -23.00 1.24
CA MET A 250 7.02 -22.25 2.40
C MET A 250 7.40 -22.96 3.69
N SER A 251 7.64 -22.20 4.76
CA SER A 251 7.98 -22.72 6.08
C SER A 251 6.81 -22.54 7.05
N PHE A 252 5.87 -23.49 7.04
CA PHE A 252 4.75 -23.47 7.98
C PHE A 252 5.11 -24.08 9.33
N ILE A 253 4.64 -23.44 10.40
CA ILE A 253 4.51 -24.10 11.70
C ILE A 253 3.08 -24.62 11.79
N ILE A 254 2.92 -25.94 11.89
CA ILE A 254 1.61 -26.58 11.92
C ILE A 254 1.32 -27.05 13.34
N HIS A 255 0.22 -26.57 13.91
CA HIS A 255 -0.25 -27.00 15.22
C HIS A 255 -1.53 -27.83 15.06
N LYS A 256 -1.52 -29.04 15.63
CA LYS A 256 -2.66 -29.96 15.59
C LYS A 256 -3.58 -29.73 16.78
N ASN A 257 -4.86 -29.54 16.50
CA ASN A 257 -5.92 -29.57 17.51
C ASN A 257 -6.83 -30.79 17.30
N VAL A 258 -7.88 -30.91 18.14
CA VAL A 258 -8.78 -32.07 18.14
C VAL A 258 -9.61 -32.17 16.85
N LEU A 259 -10.00 -31.04 16.24
CA LEU A 259 -10.89 -31.01 15.07
C LEU A 259 -10.33 -30.24 13.86
N TYR A 260 -9.23 -29.51 14.04
CA TYR A 260 -8.66 -28.61 13.04
C TYR A 260 -7.14 -28.55 13.14
N TYR A 261 -6.51 -27.95 12.14
CA TYR A 261 -5.09 -27.59 12.15
C TYR A 261 -4.95 -26.06 12.11
N GLU A 262 -3.91 -25.56 12.77
CA GLU A 262 -3.46 -24.17 12.62
C GLU A 262 -2.17 -24.15 11.81
N ILE A 263 -2.14 -23.31 10.78
CA ILE A 263 -0.93 -22.93 10.06
C ILE A 263 -0.51 -21.57 10.60
N ILE A 264 0.66 -21.49 11.21
CA ILE A 264 1.27 -20.20 11.56
C ILE A 264 2.27 -19.86 10.48
N THR A 265 2.10 -18.69 9.87
CA THR A 265 2.91 -18.19 8.76
C THR A 265 3.16 -16.69 8.89
N ASN A 266 4.11 -16.16 8.13
CA ASN A 266 4.32 -14.71 8.02
C ASN A 266 3.37 -14.09 6.98
N TYR A 267 3.23 -12.76 7.01
CA TYR A 267 2.33 -12.02 6.11
C TYR A 267 2.75 -12.13 4.63
N THR A 268 4.04 -12.28 4.35
CA THR A 268 4.59 -12.43 2.99
C THR A 268 4.12 -13.73 2.34
N ASP A 269 4.33 -14.86 2.99
CA ASP A 269 3.85 -16.18 2.54
C ASP A 269 2.33 -16.20 2.44
N PHE A 270 1.63 -15.58 3.39
CA PHE A 270 0.17 -15.43 3.31
C PHE A 270 -0.28 -14.69 2.03
N LYS A 271 0.37 -13.57 1.68
CA LYS A 271 0.06 -12.84 0.43
C LYS A 271 0.33 -13.70 -0.81
N LEU A 272 1.40 -14.49 -0.81
CA LEU A 272 1.68 -15.42 -1.91
C LEU A 272 0.59 -16.50 -2.03
N ILE A 273 0.25 -17.16 -0.91
CA ILE A 273 -0.82 -18.18 -0.86
C ILE A 273 -2.15 -17.60 -1.35
N THR A 274 -2.44 -16.35 -0.99
CA THR A 274 -3.70 -15.70 -1.30
C THR A 274 -3.68 -14.80 -2.56
N ASN A 275 -2.59 -14.80 -3.31
CA ASN A 275 -2.39 -13.89 -4.45
C ASN A 275 -2.83 -12.45 -4.12
N ASP A 276 -2.21 -11.86 -3.10
CA ASP A 276 -2.58 -10.55 -2.54
C ASP A 276 -4.06 -10.48 -2.11
N MET A 277 -4.53 -11.50 -1.38
CA MET A 277 -5.89 -11.60 -0.84
C MET A 277 -7.01 -11.67 -1.89
N THR A 278 -6.70 -12.00 -3.14
CA THR A 278 -7.68 -12.09 -4.25
C THR A 278 -8.15 -13.52 -4.52
N SER A 279 -7.28 -14.50 -4.31
CA SER A 279 -7.59 -15.92 -4.48
C SER A 279 -6.92 -16.74 -3.38
N CYS A 280 -6.97 -18.06 -3.40
CA CYS A 280 -6.25 -18.87 -2.40
C CYS A 280 -5.77 -20.13 -3.07
N GLN A 281 -4.46 -20.26 -3.30
CA GLN A 281 -3.86 -21.42 -3.97
C GLN A 281 -4.04 -22.71 -3.18
N LEU A 282 -4.23 -22.60 -1.86
CA LEU A 282 -4.48 -23.73 -0.98
C LEU A 282 -5.88 -24.35 -1.22
N VAL A 283 -6.87 -23.56 -1.64
CA VAL A 283 -8.24 -24.05 -1.91
C VAL A 283 -8.28 -25.08 -3.04
N PRO A 284 -7.82 -24.79 -4.28
CA PRO A 284 -7.85 -25.76 -5.36
C PRO A 284 -6.91 -26.95 -5.07
N PHE A 285 -5.77 -26.72 -4.41
CA PHE A 285 -4.87 -27.80 -4.02
C PHE A 285 -5.54 -28.81 -3.08
N LEU A 286 -6.12 -28.35 -1.98
CA LEU A 286 -6.82 -29.23 -1.04
C LEU A 286 -8.05 -29.89 -1.67
N SER A 287 -8.75 -29.20 -2.56
CA SER A 287 -9.90 -29.75 -3.28
C SER A 287 -9.53 -30.89 -4.24
N GLN A 288 -8.30 -30.88 -4.78
CA GLN A 288 -7.79 -31.95 -5.65
C GLN A 288 -7.25 -33.13 -4.84
N GLU A 289 -6.56 -32.87 -3.73
CA GLU A 289 -5.89 -33.89 -2.92
C GLU A 289 -6.85 -34.61 -1.95
N LEU A 290 -7.93 -33.97 -1.52
CA LEU A 290 -8.83 -34.49 -0.49
C LEU A 290 -10.23 -34.81 -1.05
N GLN A 291 -10.80 -35.92 -0.59
CA GLN A 291 -12.16 -36.34 -0.96
C GLN A 291 -13.25 -35.72 -0.06
N PHE A 292 -12.92 -34.68 0.69
CA PHE A 292 -13.82 -34.00 1.62
C PHE A 292 -13.52 -32.50 1.67
N PRO A 293 -14.54 -31.65 1.93
CA PRO A 293 -14.34 -30.21 1.96
C PRO A 293 -13.62 -29.76 3.24
N VAL A 294 -12.80 -28.71 3.08
CA VAL A 294 -12.04 -28.08 4.16
C VAL A 294 -12.40 -26.60 4.25
N HIS A 295 -12.77 -26.14 5.44
CA HIS A 295 -13.01 -24.73 5.70
C HIS A 295 -11.70 -24.06 6.11
N ILE A 296 -11.31 -23.02 5.37
CA ILE A 296 -10.05 -22.31 5.59
C ILE A 296 -10.37 -20.89 6.03
N GLY A 297 -9.93 -20.51 7.22
CA GLY A 297 -10.00 -19.14 7.69
C GLY A 297 -8.61 -18.56 7.90
N TRP A 298 -8.30 -17.46 7.24
CA TRP A 298 -7.07 -16.71 7.48
C TRP A 298 -7.35 -15.54 8.42
N GLY A 299 -6.60 -15.46 9.51
CA GLY A 299 -6.69 -14.38 10.48
C GLY A 299 -5.40 -13.59 10.53
N ILE A 300 -5.53 -12.27 10.40
CA ILE A 300 -4.44 -11.31 10.57
C ILE A 300 -4.68 -10.59 11.89
N GLY A 301 -3.65 -10.45 12.72
CA GLY A 301 -3.74 -9.77 14.01
C GLY A 301 -2.41 -9.25 14.52
N HIS A 302 -2.46 -8.39 15.53
CA HIS A 302 -1.28 -7.83 16.21
C HIS A 302 -0.66 -8.82 17.22
N SER A 303 -1.36 -9.92 17.51
CA SER A 303 -0.87 -11.02 18.33
C SER A 303 -1.33 -12.37 17.77
N ILE A 304 -0.65 -13.45 18.17
CA ILE A 304 -1.05 -14.83 17.86
C ILE A 304 -2.49 -15.10 18.32
N GLN A 305 -2.87 -14.58 19.50
CA GLN A 305 -4.21 -14.77 20.07
C GLN A 305 -5.29 -14.14 19.17
N GLU A 306 -5.05 -12.92 18.72
CA GLU A 306 -5.97 -12.19 17.85
C GLU A 306 -6.06 -12.82 16.46
N ALA A 307 -4.91 -13.12 15.84
CA ALA A 307 -4.86 -13.79 14.55
C ALA A 307 -5.61 -15.13 14.57
N ARG A 308 -5.49 -15.90 15.67
CA ARG A 308 -6.20 -17.17 15.86
C ARG A 308 -7.71 -16.97 15.91
N SER A 309 -8.17 -16.03 16.75
CA SER A 309 -9.58 -15.69 16.87
C SER A 309 -10.16 -15.25 15.53
N ASN A 310 -9.41 -14.44 14.77
CA ASN A 310 -9.83 -13.99 13.46
C ASN A 310 -9.90 -15.13 12.43
N ALA A 311 -8.92 -16.04 12.45
CA ALA A 311 -8.87 -17.20 11.58
C ALA A 311 -10.06 -18.15 11.84
N GLU A 312 -10.36 -18.42 13.11
CA GLU A 312 -11.50 -19.24 13.51
C GLU A 312 -12.82 -18.62 13.00
N LYS A 313 -13.06 -17.33 13.27
CA LYS A 313 -14.25 -16.61 12.79
C LYS A 313 -14.37 -16.64 11.26
N ALA A 314 -13.26 -16.46 10.54
CA ALA A 314 -13.24 -16.51 9.08
C ALA A 314 -13.61 -17.91 8.56
N SER A 315 -13.09 -18.97 9.17
CA SER A 315 -13.37 -20.36 8.73
C SER A 315 -14.86 -20.71 8.85
N GLN A 316 -15.55 -20.20 9.86
CA GLN A 316 -17.00 -20.38 10.07
C GLN A 316 -17.86 -19.75 8.96
N MET A 317 -17.27 -18.90 8.10
CA MET A 317 -17.98 -18.30 6.97
C MET A 317 -18.09 -19.23 5.76
N CYS A 318 -17.32 -20.32 5.74
CA CYS A 318 -17.32 -21.28 4.65
C CYS A 318 -18.65 -22.04 4.57
N ALA A 319 -19.08 -22.35 3.35
CA ALA A 319 -20.21 -23.23 3.11
C ALA A 319 -19.81 -24.70 3.32
N ALA A 320 -20.64 -25.46 4.04
CA ALA A 320 -20.34 -26.84 4.47
C ALA A 320 -20.06 -27.88 3.36
N LEU A 321 -20.32 -27.56 2.10
CA LEU A 321 -20.24 -28.50 0.98
C LEU A 321 -19.00 -28.30 0.09
N GLU A 322 -18.23 -27.23 0.31
CA GLU A 322 -17.12 -26.85 -0.57
C GLU A 322 -15.90 -26.45 0.25
N THR A 323 -14.72 -26.71 -0.31
CA THR A 323 -13.48 -26.14 0.23
C THR A 323 -13.45 -24.66 -0.13
N GLN A 324 -13.42 -23.80 0.88
CA GLN A 324 -13.46 -22.35 0.70
C GLN A 324 -12.47 -21.69 1.66
N ALA A 325 -12.02 -20.49 1.28
CA ALA A 325 -11.17 -19.67 2.12
C ALA A 325 -11.76 -18.28 2.31
N TYR A 326 -11.71 -17.79 3.55
CA TYR A 326 -12.02 -16.41 3.91
C TYR A 326 -10.86 -15.80 4.69
N ILE A 327 -10.75 -14.48 4.68
CA ILE A 327 -9.79 -13.71 5.47
C ILE A 327 -10.57 -12.79 6.41
N LEU A 328 -10.15 -12.68 7.65
CA LEU A 328 -10.57 -11.62 8.55
C LEU A 328 -9.34 -10.78 8.97
N SER A 329 -9.34 -9.50 8.59
CA SER A 329 -8.26 -8.57 8.93
C SER A 329 -8.40 -8.00 10.34
N LYS A 330 -7.36 -7.28 10.78
CA LYS A 330 -7.31 -6.52 12.05
C LYS A 330 -8.42 -5.46 12.18
N GLU A 331 -8.88 -4.90 11.07
CA GLU A 331 -10.01 -3.94 11.03
C GLU A 331 -11.38 -4.64 10.97
N GLU A 332 -11.45 -5.93 11.32
CA GLU A 332 -12.67 -6.73 11.23
C GLU A 332 -13.26 -6.69 9.80
N LYS A 333 -12.40 -6.67 8.79
CA LYS A 333 -12.81 -6.74 7.39
C LYS A 333 -12.77 -8.18 6.92
N LEU A 334 -13.94 -8.72 6.61
CA LEU A 334 -14.10 -10.06 6.04
C LEU A 334 -13.93 -9.99 4.52
N ILE A 335 -13.06 -10.84 3.98
CA ILE A 335 -12.79 -10.96 2.54
C ILE A 335 -13.01 -12.42 2.14
N GLY A 336 -13.88 -12.67 1.16
CA GLY A 336 -14.07 -13.99 0.58
C GLY A 336 -15.46 -14.20 -0.04
N PRO A 337 -15.76 -15.42 -0.53
CA PRO A 337 -14.82 -16.56 -0.62
C PRO A 337 -13.70 -16.26 -1.63
N LEU A 338 -12.47 -16.64 -1.31
CA LEU A 338 -11.31 -16.39 -2.16
C LEU A 338 -11.30 -17.30 -3.40
N GLY A 339 -11.12 -16.71 -4.57
CA GLY A 339 -11.03 -17.46 -5.85
C GLY A 339 -12.34 -17.58 -6.62
N ASP A 340 -13.45 -17.07 -6.09
CA ASP A 340 -14.69 -16.90 -6.84
C ASP A 340 -14.72 -15.52 -7.52
N LYS A 341 -15.17 -15.44 -8.78
CA LYS A 341 -15.31 -14.15 -9.51
C LYS A 341 -16.25 -13.18 -8.78
N ASN A 342 -17.02 -13.71 -7.83
CA ASN A 342 -18.03 -13.05 -7.06
C ASN A 342 -17.64 -12.67 -5.62
N TRP A 343 -16.37 -12.69 -5.21
CA TRP A 343 -15.96 -12.33 -3.82
C TRP A 343 -16.52 -11.00 -3.31
N ILE A 344 -16.87 -10.95 -2.02
CA ILE A 344 -17.50 -9.80 -1.37
C ILE A 344 -16.59 -9.31 -0.25
N GLN A 345 -16.44 -7.99 -0.14
CA GLN A 345 -15.87 -7.37 1.03
C GLN A 345 -16.99 -7.04 2.02
N VAL A 346 -16.96 -7.63 3.21
CA VAL A 346 -17.95 -7.37 4.26
C VAL A 346 -17.24 -6.74 5.45
N ILE A 347 -17.71 -5.58 5.90
CA ILE A 347 -17.21 -4.95 7.12
C ILE A 347 -17.97 -5.60 8.30
N THR A 348 -17.25 -6.16 9.26
CA THR A 348 -17.87 -6.84 10.42
C THR A 348 -17.94 -5.97 11.68
N GLN A 349 -17.45 -4.73 11.64
CA GLN A 349 -17.77 -3.73 12.66
C GLN A 349 -19.21 -3.27 12.49
N TYR A 350 -20.03 -3.54 13.51
CA TYR A 350 -21.43 -3.13 13.52
C TYR A 350 -21.53 -1.71 14.06
N ASP A 351 -22.12 -0.82 13.28
CA ASP A 351 -22.65 0.42 13.86
C ASP A 351 -23.92 0.11 14.67
N SER A 352 -24.33 1.06 15.52
CA SER A 352 -25.54 0.92 16.33
C SER A 352 -26.81 0.72 15.47
N GLY A 353 -26.79 1.13 14.20
CA GLY A 353 -27.90 0.95 13.27
C GLY A 353 -28.06 -0.51 12.84
N ILE A 354 -26.97 -1.20 12.51
CA ILE A 354 -26.96 -2.61 12.10
C ILE A 354 -27.35 -3.53 13.26
N GLU A 355 -26.94 -3.21 14.49
CA GLU A 355 -27.36 -3.97 15.68
C GLU A 355 -28.86 -3.85 15.94
N GLN A 356 -29.41 -2.63 15.83
CA GLN A 356 -30.85 -2.39 15.96
C GLN A 356 -31.63 -3.09 14.84
N LEU A 357 -31.15 -3.02 13.61
CA LEU A 357 -31.76 -3.66 12.45
C LEU A 357 -31.75 -5.20 12.58
N SER A 358 -30.68 -5.76 13.11
CA SER A 358 -30.57 -7.19 13.46
C SER A 358 -31.64 -7.61 14.46
N GLY A 359 -31.85 -6.83 15.52
CA GLY A 359 -32.89 -7.07 16.51
C GLY A 359 -34.29 -7.09 15.92
N LYS A 360 -34.60 -6.15 15.01
CA LYS A 360 -35.92 -6.02 14.37
C LYS A 360 -36.21 -7.10 13.33
N ILE A 361 -35.22 -7.48 12.53
CA ILE A 361 -35.35 -8.52 11.49
C ILE A 361 -35.07 -9.94 12.05
N ASN A 362 -34.79 -10.03 13.35
CA ASN A 362 -34.45 -11.26 14.08
C ASN A 362 -33.38 -12.09 13.35
N THR A 363 -32.36 -11.43 12.81
CA THR A 363 -31.36 -11.99 11.90
C THR A 363 -29.99 -11.46 12.28
N SER A 364 -28.94 -12.29 12.24
CA SER A 364 -27.62 -11.87 12.72
C SER A 364 -27.11 -10.61 12.00
N PRO A 365 -26.43 -9.67 12.69
CA PRO A 365 -25.84 -8.46 12.09
C PRO A 365 -24.99 -8.77 10.85
N LEU A 366 -24.22 -9.86 10.91
CA LEU A 366 -23.39 -10.35 9.82
C LEU A 366 -24.17 -10.74 8.56
N GLN A 367 -25.37 -11.28 8.72
CA GLN A 367 -26.22 -11.68 7.60
C GLN A 367 -26.82 -10.47 6.90
N ILE A 368 -27.13 -9.40 7.65
CA ILE A 368 -27.54 -8.10 7.10
C ILE A 368 -26.37 -7.48 6.32
N GLN A 369 -25.18 -7.44 6.90
CA GLN A 369 -23.97 -6.94 6.24
C GLN A 369 -23.63 -7.71 4.96
N LYS A 370 -23.80 -9.04 4.96
CA LYS A 370 -23.66 -9.86 3.75
C LYS A 370 -24.65 -9.44 2.65
N ILE A 371 -25.89 -9.13 3.00
CA ILE A 371 -26.90 -8.66 2.02
C ILE A 371 -26.53 -7.27 1.49
N ILE A 372 -26.15 -6.34 2.38
CA ILE A 372 -25.69 -4.98 1.99
C ILE A 372 -24.51 -5.09 1.04
N ALA A 373 -23.53 -5.91 1.35
CA ALA A 373 -22.35 -6.05 0.50
C ALA A 373 -22.64 -6.71 -0.86
N VAL A 374 -23.66 -7.57 -0.96
CA VAL A 374 -24.20 -8.02 -2.26
C VAL A 374 -24.89 -6.87 -3.01
N MET A 375 -25.69 -6.05 -2.31
CA MET A 375 -26.35 -4.89 -2.90
C MET A 375 -25.36 -3.86 -3.45
N ASP A 376 -24.30 -3.57 -2.68
CA ASP A 376 -23.22 -2.67 -3.09
C ASP A 376 -22.47 -3.24 -4.29
N LYS A 377 -22.17 -4.54 -4.29
CA LYS A 377 -21.50 -5.18 -5.43
C LYS A 377 -22.33 -5.13 -6.72
N LEU A 378 -23.64 -5.32 -6.60
CA LEU A 378 -24.57 -5.26 -7.75
C LEU A 378 -25.02 -3.83 -8.07
N GLN A 379 -24.65 -2.85 -7.24
CA GLN A 379 -25.15 -1.47 -7.29
C GLN A 379 -26.69 -1.43 -7.38
N SER A 380 -27.35 -2.31 -6.64
CA SER A 380 -28.79 -2.51 -6.70
C SER A 380 -29.36 -3.02 -5.39
N ASN A 381 -30.50 -2.46 -4.96
CA ASN A 381 -31.30 -2.99 -3.86
C ASN A 381 -32.36 -3.99 -4.32
N ILE A 382 -32.33 -4.41 -5.58
CA ILE A 382 -33.25 -5.39 -6.15
C ILE A 382 -32.50 -6.71 -6.29
N LEU A 383 -32.90 -7.71 -5.50
CA LEU A 383 -32.23 -9.00 -5.42
C LEU A 383 -33.21 -10.15 -5.71
N ALA A 384 -32.76 -11.11 -6.51
CA ALA A 384 -33.35 -12.44 -6.65
C ALA A 384 -32.59 -13.47 -5.80
N SER A 385 -33.16 -14.67 -5.68
CA SER A 385 -32.51 -15.76 -4.93
C SER A 385 -31.17 -16.18 -5.55
N GLU A 386 -31.05 -16.03 -6.86
CA GLU A 386 -29.86 -16.33 -7.66
C GLU A 386 -28.70 -15.39 -7.30
N ASP A 387 -28.99 -14.10 -7.12
CA ASP A 387 -27.99 -13.09 -6.77
C ASP A 387 -27.36 -13.41 -5.42
N LEU A 388 -28.16 -13.63 -4.38
CA LEU A 388 -27.64 -14.05 -3.07
C LEU A 388 -26.96 -15.43 -3.13
N SER A 389 -27.51 -16.39 -3.87
CA SER A 389 -26.91 -17.73 -3.95
C SER A 389 -25.53 -17.72 -4.61
N SER A 390 -25.37 -16.93 -5.67
CA SER A 390 -24.14 -16.86 -6.47
C SER A 390 -23.07 -15.98 -5.84
N HIS A 391 -23.46 -14.98 -5.04
CA HIS A 391 -22.51 -14.08 -4.38
C HIS A 391 -22.15 -14.53 -2.95
N LEU A 392 -23.02 -15.28 -2.26
CA LEU A 392 -22.76 -15.78 -0.91
C LEU A 392 -22.38 -17.27 -0.86
N GLY A 393 -22.33 -17.97 -2.01
CA GLY A 393 -21.99 -19.40 -2.06
C GLY A 393 -22.98 -20.28 -1.31
N ILE A 394 -24.26 -19.90 -1.28
CA ILE A 394 -25.33 -20.62 -0.57
C ILE A 394 -26.34 -21.23 -1.55
N THR A 395 -27.05 -22.28 -1.15
CA THR A 395 -28.09 -22.87 -2.01
C THR A 395 -29.22 -21.88 -2.32
N SER A 396 -29.86 -21.99 -3.48
CA SER A 396 -31.03 -21.16 -3.84
C SER A 396 -32.18 -21.29 -2.83
N ARG A 397 -32.29 -22.43 -2.12
CA ARG A 397 -33.26 -22.60 -1.02
C ARG A 397 -32.89 -21.74 0.20
N ALA A 398 -31.61 -21.72 0.57
CA ALA A 398 -31.12 -20.87 1.65
C ALA A 398 -31.29 -19.39 1.32
N ALA A 399 -30.92 -18.98 0.10
CA ALA A 399 -31.13 -17.61 -0.38
C ALA A 399 -32.61 -17.19 -0.36
N ASN A 400 -33.52 -18.05 -0.82
CA ASN A 400 -34.96 -17.80 -0.74
C ASN A 400 -35.47 -17.67 0.70
N ARG A 401 -34.94 -18.48 1.63
CA ARG A 401 -35.30 -18.37 3.05
C ARG A 401 -34.87 -17.03 3.64
N ILE A 402 -33.71 -16.51 3.24
CA ILE A 402 -33.21 -15.20 3.67
C ILE A 402 -34.13 -14.10 3.15
N LEU A 403 -34.40 -14.06 1.85
CA LEU A 403 -35.25 -13.03 1.23
C LEU A 403 -36.68 -13.05 1.77
N LYS A 404 -37.26 -14.24 1.96
CA LYS A 404 -38.58 -14.39 2.56
C LYS A 404 -38.61 -13.88 4.00
N LYS A 405 -37.55 -14.11 4.77
CA LYS A 405 -37.45 -13.61 6.14
C LYS A 405 -37.38 -12.08 6.18
N LEU A 406 -36.66 -11.45 5.24
CA LEU A 406 -36.67 -10.00 5.08
C LEU A 406 -38.06 -9.47 4.72
N GLU A 407 -38.78 -10.13 3.80
CA GLU A 407 -40.16 -9.82 3.44
C GLU A 407 -41.12 -9.90 4.64
N GLU A 408 -41.04 -10.99 5.42
CA GLU A 408 -41.88 -11.21 6.60
C GLU A 408 -41.68 -10.14 7.70
N HIS A 409 -40.51 -9.52 7.77
CA HIS A 409 -40.17 -8.50 8.76
C HIS A 409 -40.19 -7.07 8.18
N GLY A 410 -40.76 -6.88 6.98
CA GLY A 410 -40.90 -5.56 6.35
C GLY A 410 -39.60 -4.96 5.77
N ALA A 411 -38.49 -5.70 5.82
CA ALA A 411 -37.19 -5.30 5.29
C ALA A 411 -37.08 -5.45 3.77
N ALA A 412 -38.03 -6.12 3.13
CA ALA A 412 -38.07 -6.31 1.70
C ALA A 412 -39.51 -6.32 1.17
N THR A 413 -39.71 -5.85 -0.07
CA THR A 413 -40.99 -5.90 -0.78
C THR A 413 -40.84 -6.71 -2.06
N VAL A 414 -41.85 -7.51 -2.40
CA VAL A 414 -41.80 -8.30 -3.64
C VAL A 414 -42.19 -7.41 -4.82
N LEU A 415 -41.27 -7.24 -5.77
CA LEU A 415 -41.55 -6.59 -7.05
C LEU A 415 -42.19 -7.62 -7.99
N MET A 416 -43.23 -7.23 -8.73
CA MET A 416 -44.02 -8.14 -9.56
C MET A 416 -43.19 -8.95 -10.57
N GLN A 417 -43.66 -10.18 -10.81
CA GLN A 417 -43.10 -11.23 -11.66
C GLN A 417 -42.66 -10.75 -13.05
N GLN A 418 -41.36 -10.85 -13.37
CA GLN A 418 -40.94 -10.92 -14.77
C GLN A 418 -41.30 -12.31 -15.35
N GLN A 419 -42.36 -12.39 -16.15
CA GLN A 419 -42.53 -13.50 -17.09
C GLN A 419 -41.61 -13.28 -18.30
N LYS A 420 -40.38 -13.82 -18.24
CA LYS A 420 -39.69 -14.22 -19.47
C LYS A 420 -40.09 -15.66 -19.77
N LYS A 421 -40.78 -15.85 -20.91
CA LYS A 421 -41.27 -17.14 -21.45
C LYS A 421 -40.23 -18.27 -21.31
N LEU A 422 -40.24 -19.03 -20.22
CA LEU A 422 -39.58 -20.33 -20.08
C LEU A 422 -40.31 -21.16 -19.01
N ARG A 423 -40.45 -22.47 -19.25
CA ARG A 423 -41.08 -23.43 -18.32
C ARG A 423 -40.44 -23.35 -16.93
N GLY A 424 -41.25 -23.12 -15.89
CA GLY A 424 -40.82 -23.12 -14.48
C GLY A 424 -41.79 -22.36 -13.56
N ARG A 425 -41.67 -22.55 -12.24
CA ARG A 425 -42.42 -21.78 -11.23
C ARG A 425 -41.96 -20.30 -11.28
N PRO A 426 -42.86 -19.31 -11.17
CA PRO A 426 -42.50 -17.89 -11.25
C PRO A 426 -41.41 -17.50 -10.25
N LYS A 427 -40.41 -16.74 -10.70
CA LYS A 427 -39.31 -16.24 -9.86
C LYS A 427 -39.76 -14.98 -9.12
N LYS A 428 -39.52 -14.96 -7.80
CA LYS A 428 -39.74 -13.75 -6.97
C LYS A 428 -38.47 -12.89 -7.00
N VAL A 429 -38.66 -11.59 -7.16
CA VAL A 429 -37.61 -10.59 -7.04
C VAL A 429 -38.00 -9.66 -5.89
N TYR A 430 -37.03 -9.31 -5.06
CA TYR A 430 -37.22 -8.57 -3.82
C TYR A 430 -36.53 -7.23 -3.91
N GLN A 431 -37.21 -6.15 -3.53
CA GLN A 431 -36.59 -4.86 -3.27
C GLN A 431 -36.32 -4.73 -1.78
N ILE A 432 -35.05 -4.66 -1.42
CA ILE A 432 -34.59 -4.53 -0.03
C ILE A 432 -34.67 -3.06 0.39
N GLN A 433 -35.23 -2.81 1.57
CA GLN A 433 -35.50 -1.47 2.11
C GLN A 433 -35.21 -1.46 3.62
N PHE A 434 -33.93 -1.45 3.99
CA PHE A 434 -33.52 -1.42 5.40
C PHE A 434 -33.91 -0.11 6.10
N ASP A 435 -33.95 1.01 5.37
CA ASP A 435 -34.26 2.35 5.90
C ASP A 435 -35.73 2.53 6.32
N LYS A 436 -36.61 1.59 5.97
CA LYS A 436 -38.06 1.67 6.28
C LYS A 436 -38.46 0.91 7.54
N ILE A 437 -37.49 0.35 8.26
CA ILE A 437 -37.74 -0.41 9.49
C ILE A 437 -37.50 0.50 10.68
N GLU A 438 -38.55 1.21 11.10
CA GLU A 438 -38.55 2.09 12.29
C GLU A 438 -38.30 1.38 13.61
#